data_AF-A0A378YXT0-F1
#
_entry.id   AF-A0A378YXT0-F1
#
_cell.length_a   1.000
_cell.length_b   1.000
_cell.length_c   1.000
_cell.angle_alpha   90.00
_cell.angle_beta   90.00
_cell.angle_gamma   90.00
#
_symmetry.space_group_name_H-M   'P 1'
#
loop_
_entity.id
_entity.type
_entity.pdbx_description
1 polymer ?
#
loop_
_entity_poly.entity_id
_entity_poly.type
_entity_poly.pdbx_seq_one_letter_code
_entity_poly.pdbx_strand_id
1 'polypeptide(L)'
;MDRIGIYRSGISGCLLALALVASGAACAQASSVPAMPTEPLDASGQPCGALRALPADVTHYRYEVTNHCARKVTFFWRCNAADTEHTLDVPAQGRQTAQCVKASGAAGEIVFRFDPPGTGN
;
A
#
# COMPACT_ATOMS: atom_id res chain seq x y z
N MET A 1 0.99 -5.46 76.03
CA MET A 1 0.28 -5.47 74.73
C MET A 1 1.34 -5.39 73.62
N ASP A 2 2.35 -6.25 73.66
CA ASP A 2 2.37 -7.68 73.27
C ASP A 2 2.39 -7.85 71.74
N ARG A 3 3.28 -8.61 71.11
CA ARG A 3 4.48 -9.35 71.51
C ARG A 3 5.00 -10.02 70.21
N ILE A 4 6.26 -10.45 70.22
CA ILE A 4 6.78 -11.63 69.49
C ILE A 4 7.06 -11.48 67.99
N GLY A 5 8.36 -11.42 67.65
CA GLY A 5 8.87 -12.09 66.46
C GLY A 5 9.12 -13.58 66.75
N ILE A 6 9.08 -14.43 65.71
CA ILE A 6 9.54 -15.85 65.60
C ILE A 6 9.09 -16.29 64.17
N TYR A 7 9.74 -17.11 63.32
CA TYR A 7 11.00 -17.85 63.29
C TYR A 7 11.32 -18.19 61.82
N ARG A 8 12.59 -18.55 61.61
CA ARG A 8 13.20 -19.12 60.40
C ARG A 8 12.64 -20.49 59.99
N SER A 9 12.95 -20.82 58.73
CA SER A 9 13.47 -22.10 58.21
C SER A 9 12.53 -22.95 57.36
N GLY A 10 12.96 -23.13 56.12
CA GLY A 10 12.48 -24.15 55.20
C GLY A 10 13.33 -24.18 53.93
N ILE A 11 14.62 -24.54 54.06
CA ILE A 11 15.50 -24.86 52.93
C ILE A 11 15.04 -26.18 52.32
N SER A 12 14.60 -26.13 51.06
CA SER A 12 14.61 -27.25 50.09
C SER A 12 14.28 -26.59 48.75
N GLY A 13 15.24 -26.32 47.88
CA GLY A 13 16.08 -27.35 47.29
C GLY A 13 15.46 -27.70 45.94
N CYS A 14 15.84 -26.97 44.89
CA CYS A 14 15.85 -27.43 43.50
C CYS A 14 16.52 -26.37 42.64
N LEU A 15 17.86 -26.43 42.62
CA LEU A 15 18.65 -25.95 41.50
C LEU A 15 18.30 -26.83 40.30
N LEU A 16 17.57 -26.29 39.33
CA LEU A 16 17.55 -26.82 37.97
C LEU A 16 17.82 -25.66 37.02
N ALA A 17 19.11 -25.45 36.78
CA ALA A 17 19.59 -24.73 35.61
C ALA A 17 19.28 -25.58 34.38
N LEU A 18 18.38 -25.11 33.53
CA LEU A 18 18.22 -25.58 32.16
C LEU A 18 18.21 -24.36 31.26
N ALA A 19 19.41 -24.01 30.81
CA ALA A 19 19.61 -23.19 29.63
C ALA A 19 19.13 -24.01 28.43
N LEU A 20 18.10 -23.53 27.73
CA LEU A 20 17.87 -23.87 26.33
C LEU A 20 17.63 -22.60 25.55
N VAL A 21 18.66 -22.30 24.75
CA VAL A 21 18.64 -21.37 23.63
C VAL A 21 17.82 -22.03 22.52
N ALA A 22 16.71 -21.40 22.12
CA ALA A 22 16.07 -21.56 20.83
C ALA A 22 15.30 -20.26 20.56
N SER A 23 15.96 -19.31 19.89
CA SER A 23 15.75 -19.07 18.45
C SER A 23 14.31 -18.67 18.16
N GLY A 24 14.14 -17.38 17.90
CA GLY A 24 12.85 -16.72 17.80
C GLY A 24 11.93 -17.32 16.74
N ALA A 25 10.65 -17.22 17.05
CA ALA A 25 9.60 -17.10 16.05
C ALA A 25 8.68 -15.99 16.57
N ALA A 26 9.11 -14.74 16.35
CA ALA A 26 8.14 -13.66 16.29
C ALA A 26 7.21 -14.01 15.13
N CYS A 27 6.00 -14.48 15.43
CA CYS A 27 4.95 -14.62 14.46
C CYS A 27 4.67 -13.23 13.89
N ALA A 28 5.34 -12.91 12.79
CA ALA A 28 4.98 -11.80 11.94
C ALA A 28 3.53 -12.07 11.51
N GLN A 29 2.60 -11.30 12.08
CA GLN A 29 1.24 -11.20 11.56
C GLN A 29 1.40 -10.69 10.13
N ALA A 30 1.35 -11.61 9.17
CA ALA A 30 1.25 -11.28 7.76
C ALA A 30 -0.05 -10.50 7.61
N SER A 31 0.09 -9.17 7.57
CA SER A 31 -1.01 -8.26 7.28
C SER A 31 -1.58 -8.70 5.94
N SER A 32 -2.78 -9.28 5.94
CA SER A 32 -3.46 -9.80 4.75
C SER A 32 -4.03 -8.68 3.87
N VAL A 33 -3.39 -7.52 3.88
CA VAL A 33 -3.64 -6.45 2.91
C VAL A 33 -3.07 -6.96 1.59
N PRO A 34 -3.89 -7.13 0.54
CA PRO A 34 -3.38 -7.44 -0.80
C PRO A 34 -2.28 -6.44 -1.14
N ALA A 35 -1.12 -6.92 -1.56
CA ALA A 35 -0.04 -6.03 -2.00
C ALA A 35 -0.62 -5.12 -3.09
N MET A 36 -0.69 -3.82 -2.82
CA MET A 36 -1.13 -2.87 -3.84
C MET A 36 -0.16 -2.97 -5.02
N PRO A 37 -0.66 -2.95 -6.27
CA PRO A 37 0.20 -2.91 -7.45
C PRO A 37 1.27 -1.83 -7.28
N THR A 38 2.54 -2.24 -7.24
CA THR A 38 3.64 -1.29 -7.18
C THR A 38 3.70 -0.56 -8.52
N GLU A 39 3.74 0.78 -8.47
CA GLU A 39 3.85 1.58 -9.68
C GLU A 39 5.08 1.14 -10.52
N PRO A 40 4.94 1.01 -11.84
CA PRO A 40 6.07 0.75 -12.73
C PRO A 40 7.19 1.75 -12.51
N LEU A 41 8.43 1.28 -12.43
CA LEU A 41 9.61 2.14 -12.37
C LEU A 41 10.35 2.17 -13.70
N ASP A 42 11.05 3.29 -13.95
CA ASP A 42 12.00 3.45 -15.04
C ASP A 42 13.38 2.84 -14.71
N ALA A 43 14.33 2.94 -15.63
CA ALA A 43 15.67 2.38 -15.46
C ALA A 43 16.49 3.03 -14.33
N SER A 44 16.10 4.22 -13.88
CA SER A 44 16.69 4.94 -12.75
C SER A 44 15.97 4.67 -11.41
N GLY A 45 14.94 3.82 -11.42
CA GLY A 45 14.10 3.54 -10.26
C GLY A 45 13.09 4.65 -9.96
N GLN A 46 12.86 5.59 -10.89
CA GLN A 46 11.84 6.62 -10.74
C GLN A 46 10.48 6.09 -11.18
N PRO A 47 9.36 6.55 -10.58
CA PRO A 47 8.03 6.15 -10.99
C PRO A 47 7.75 6.53 -12.46
N CYS A 48 7.21 5.60 -13.24
CA CYS A 48 6.86 5.82 -14.65
C CYS A 48 5.70 6.81 -14.79
N GLY A 49 4.78 6.82 -13.82
CA GLY A 49 3.51 7.50 -13.92
C GLY A 49 3.57 8.92 -13.36
N ALA A 50 3.05 9.88 -14.11
CA ALA A 50 2.75 11.20 -13.56
C ALA A 50 1.30 11.57 -13.85
N LEU A 51 0.64 12.11 -12.84
CA LEU A 51 -0.75 12.55 -12.93
C LEU A 51 -0.82 14.07 -12.67
N ARG A 52 -1.48 14.80 -13.56
CA ARG A 52 -1.76 16.22 -13.38
C ARG A 52 -3.26 16.49 -13.53
N ALA A 53 -3.85 17.14 -12.53
CA ALA A 53 -5.21 17.65 -12.65
C ALA A 53 -5.27 18.77 -13.70
N LEU A 54 -6.26 18.71 -14.58
CA LEU A 54 -6.56 19.75 -15.57
C LEU A 54 -7.77 20.57 -15.09
N PRO A 55 -8.01 21.76 -15.68
CA PRO A 55 -9.22 22.52 -15.40
C PRO A 55 -10.48 21.65 -15.59
N ALA A 56 -11.25 21.52 -14.52
CA ALA A 56 -12.51 20.79 -14.49
C ALA A 56 -13.66 21.67 -15.01
N ASP A 57 -14.66 21.07 -15.64
CA ASP A 57 -15.91 21.74 -15.98
C ASP A 57 -17.01 21.40 -14.96
N VAL A 58 -18.25 21.88 -15.15
CA VAL A 58 -19.36 21.65 -14.22
C VAL A 58 -19.75 20.18 -14.08
N THR A 59 -19.40 19.35 -15.07
CA THR A 59 -19.77 17.94 -15.20
C THR A 59 -18.61 16.97 -15.05
N HIS A 60 -17.37 17.37 -15.34
CA HIS A 60 -16.22 16.47 -15.42
C HIS A 60 -15.02 16.97 -14.62
N TYR A 61 -14.38 16.03 -13.92
CA TYR A 61 -12.96 16.13 -13.59
C TYR A 61 -12.14 15.64 -14.77
N ARG A 62 -11.02 16.31 -15.03
CA ARG A 62 -10.11 16.00 -16.14
C ARG A 62 -8.70 15.85 -15.60
N TYR A 63 -8.01 14.82 -16.05
CA TYR A 63 -6.66 14.49 -15.64
C TYR A 63 -5.80 14.19 -16.85
N GLU A 64 -4.54 14.54 -16.72
CA GLU A 64 -3.52 14.15 -17.65
C GLU A 64 -2.66 13.07 -17.02
N VAL A 65 -2.48 11.99 -17.77
CA VAL A 65 -1.65 10.86 -17.40
C VAL A 65 -0.44 10.86 -18.31
N THR A 66 0.75 10.86 -17.73
CA THR A 66 2.02 10.80 -18.46
C THR A 66 2.74 9.52 -18.09
N ASN A 67 3.34 8.87 -19.09
CA ASN A 67 4.20 7.71 -18.93
C ASN A 67 5.63 8.11 -19.30
N HIS A 68 6.55 8.10 -18.34
CA HIS A 68 7.96 8.40 -18.54
C HIS A 68 8.78 7.19 -19.00
N CYS A 69 8.22 5.99 -18.94
CA CYS A 69 8.94 4.77 -19.25
C CYS A 69 9.02 4.50 -20.75
N ALA A 70 10.07 3.78 -21.15
CA ALA A 70 10.32 3.35 -22.53
C ALA A 70 9.41 2.19 -22.99
N ARG A 71 8.42 1.82 -22.19
CA ARG A 71 7.42 0.76 -22.46
C ARG A 71 6.02 1.31 -22.27
N LYS A 72 5.03 0.70 -22.93
CA LYS A 72 3.61 0.99 -22.67
C LYS A 72 3.27 0.69 -21.21
N VAL A 73 2.44 1.53 -20.59
CA VAL A 73 1.90 1.33 -19.24
C VAL A 73 0.39 1.44 -19.29
N THR A 74 -0.29 0.59 -18.53
CA THR A 74 -1.73 0.68 -18.33
C THR A 74 -2.04 1.44 -17.05
N PHE A 75 -3.01 2.34 -17.13
CA PHE A 75 -3.51 3.13 -16.02
C PHE A 75 -4.95 2.75 -15.70
N PHE A 76 -5.28 2.62 -14.42
CA PHE A 76 -6.62 2.28 -13.95
C PHE A 76 -7.12 3.30 -12.97
N TRP A 77 -8.41 3.61 -13.02
CA TRP A 77 -9.03 4.51 -12.07
C TRP A 77 -10.50 4.22 -11.85
N ARG A 78 -11.02 4.72 -10.73
CA ARG A 78 -12.46 4.72 -10.42
C ARG A 78 -12.84 6.13 -10.02
N CYS A 79 -13.93 6.65 -10.56
CA CYS A 79 -14.41 8.00 -10.28
C CYS A 79 -15.11 8.11 -8.92
N ASN A 80 -15.55 6.99 -8.35
CA ASN A 80 -16.08 6.85 -6.99
C ASN A 80 -16.14 5.36 -6.57
N ALA A 81 -16.54 5.09 -5.33
CA ALA A 81 -16.59 3.74 -4.76
C ALA A 81 -17.60 2.77 -5.42
N ALA A 82 -18.60 3.27 -6.16
CA ALA A 82 -19.56 2.46 -6.92
C ALA A 82 -19.23 2.40 -8.42
N ASP A 83 -18.23 3.18 -8.87
CA ASP A 83 -17.86 3.25 -10.28
C ASP A 83 -17.18 1.97 -10.75
N THR A 84 -17.42 1.63 -12.01
CA THR A 84 -16.64 0.57 -12.66
C THR A 84 -15.22 1.07 -12.88
N GLU A 85 -14.25 0.19 -12.75
CA GLU A 85 -12.87 0.54 -13.04
C GLU A 85 -12.68 0.86 -14.52
N HIS A 86 -12.09 2.03 -14.78
CA HIS A 86 -11.69 2.46 -16.11
C HIS A 86 -10.24 2.08 -16.35
N THR A 87 -9.87 1.95 -17.61
CA THR A 87 -8.53 1.59 -18.05
C THR A 87 -8.09 2.47 -19.21
N LEU A 88 -6.81 2.86 -19.21
CA LEU A 88 -6.21 3.68 -20.26
C LEU A 88 -4.78 3.21 -20.52
N ASP A 89 -4.53 2.78 -21.76
CA ASP A 89 -3.18 2.49 -22.25
C ASP A 89 -2.44 3.79 -22.59
N VAL A 90 -1.29 4.02 -21.95
CA VAL A 90 -0.42 5.16 -22.25
C VAL A 90 0.85 4.66 -22.95
N PRO A 91 1.13 5.11 -24.19
CA PRO A 91 2.30 4.65 -24.93
C PRO A 91 3.61 5.03 -24.22
N ALA A 92 4.70 4.38 -24.61
CA ALA A 92 6.04 4.69 -24.10
C ALA A 92 6.35 6.18 -24.28
N GLN A 93 6.85 6.84 -23.23
CA GLN A 93 7.17 8.27 -23.21
C GLN A 93 5.99 9.16 -23.65
N GLY A 94 4.76 8.69 -23.42
CA GLY A 94 3.53 9.26 -23.93
C GLY A 94 2.69 9.99 -22.89
N ARG A 95 1.63 10.64 -23.36
CA ARG A 95 0.66 11.35 -22.53
C ARG A 95 -0.75 11.14 -23.07
N GLN A 96 -1.71 10.98 -22.17
CA GLN A 96 -3.14 10.83 -22.47
C GLN A 96 -4.00 11.61 -21.48
N THR A 97 -5.29 11.75 -21.78
CA THR A 97 -6.28 12.40 -20.90
C THR A 97 -7.25 11.36 -20.35
N ALA A 98 -7.50 11.40 -19.05
CA ALA A 98 -8.54 10.65 -18.36
C ALA A 98 -9.62 11.62 -17.83
N GLN A 99 -10.86 11.16 -17.74
CA GLN A 99 -11.97 11.98 -17.27
C GLN A 99 -12.88 11.17 -16.34
N CYS A 100 -13.52 11.90 -15.42
CA CYS A 100 -14.52 11.36 -14.51
C CYS A 100 -15.73 12.30 -14.47
N VAL A 101 -16.93 11.73 -14.60
CA VAL A 101 -18.16 12.48 -14.33
C VAL A 101 -18.23 12.79 -12.84
N LYS A 102 -18.52 14.04 -12.49
CA LYS A 102 -18.72 14.46 -11.11
C LYS A 102 -19.97 13.79 -10.56
N ALA A 103 -19.81 12.88 -9.61
CA ALA A 103 -20.96 12.28 -8.93
C ALA A 103 -21.72 13.37 -8.14
N SER A 104 -23.04 13.37 -8.22
CA SER A 104 -23.86 14.30 -7.45
C SER A 104 -23.67 14.06 -5.95
N GLY A 105 -23.13 15.04 -5.23
CA GLY A 105 -23.07 15.03 -3.76
C GLY A 105 -21.82 14.41 -3.12
N ALA A 106 -20.82 13.98 -3.90
CA ALA A 106 -19.54 13.53 -3.35
C ALA A 106 -18.37 14.18 -4.10
N ALA A 107 -17.38 14.70 -3.36
CA ALA A 107 -16.06 14.89 -3.93
C ALA A 107 -15.56 13.50 -4.30
N GLY A 108 -15.54 13.18 -5.59
CA GLY A 108 -15.16 11.86 -6.07
C GLY A 108 -13.77 11.51 -5.54
N GLU A 109 -13.70 10.52 -4.67
CA GLU A 109 -12.43 9.88 -4.35
C GLU A 109 -11.99 9.16 -5.63
N ILE A 110 -11.09 9.79 -6.38
CA ILE A 110 -10.54 9.19 -7.59
C ILE A 110 -9.26 8.47 -7.20
N VAL A 111 -9.35 7.15 -7.16
CA VAL A 111 -8.21 6.29 -6.86
C VAL A 111 -7.56 5.89 -8.18
N PHE A 112 -6.35 6.40 -8.39
CA PHE A 112 -5.52 6.10 -9.54
C PHE A 112 -4.52 5.00 -9.19
N ARG A 113 -4.33 4.05 -10.10
CA ARG A 113 -3.32 3.00 -9.97
C ARG A 113 -2.73 2.66 -11.34
N PHE A 114 -1.52 2.13 -11.34
CA PHE A 114 -0.85 1.65 -12.54
C PHE A 114 -0.83 0.13 -12.52
N ASP A 115 -0.81 -0.50 -13.70
CA ASP A 115 -0.52 -1.92 -13.79
C ASP A 115 0.84 -2.20 -13.14
N PRO A 116 1.03 -3.34 -12.45
CA PRO A 116 2.35 -3.74 -11.99
C PRO A 116 3.33 -3.73 -13.18
N PRO A 117 4.60 -3.38 -12.99
CA PRO A 117 5.60 -3.55 -14.03
C PRO A 117 5.57 -5.01 -14.50
N GLY A 118 5.22 -5.23 -15.77
CA GLY A 118 5.36 -6.55 -16.38
C GLY A 118 6.81 -7.01 -16.17
N THR A 119 7.00 -8.26 -15.76
CA THR A 119 8.32 -8.88 -15.57
C THR A 119 8.99 -9.15 -16.92
N GLY A 120 9.02 -8.17 -17.81
CA GLY A 120 9.50 -8.31 -19.18
C GLY A 120 10.87 -8.98 -19.19
N ASN A 121 10.88 -10.23 -19.65
CA ASN A 121 12.08 -10.88 -20.16
C ASN A 121 12.47 -10.23 -21.49
#